data_AF-A0A8S4ETE4-F1
#
_entry.id   AF-A0A8S4ETE4-F1
#
_cell.length_a   1.000
_cell.length_b   1.000
_cell.length_c   1.000
_cell.angle_alpha   90.00
_cell.angle_beta   90.00
_cell.angle_gamma   90.00
#
_symmetry.space_group_name_H-M   'P 1'
#
loop_
_entity.id
_entity.type
_entity.pdbx_description
1 polymer ?
#
loop_
_entity_poly.entity_id
_entity_poly.type
_entity_poly.pdbx_seq_one_letter_code
_entity_poly.pdbx_strand_id
1 'polypeptide(L)' 'MAYNIRIPCARSSRLVCRLSRAPLNEHNQPLLLPNGQVYGEKALKEMMKEHGAIICPKTKEVFCMKRVEKVYIM' A
#
# COMPACT_ATOMS: atom_id res chain seq x y z
N MET A 1 15.52 33.19 -24.91
CA MET A 1 15.10 31.77 -24.99
C MET A 1 14.25 31.43 -23.78
N ALA A 2 12.93 31.35 -23.92
CA ALA A 2 12.02 30.93 -22.85
C ALA A 2 11.84 29.41 -22.90
N TYR A 3 12.33 28.69 -21.87
CA TYR A 3 12.12 27.25 -21.73
C TYR A 3 10.69 27.00 -21.26
N ASN A 4 9.87 26.52 -22.19
CA ASN A 4 8.48 26.15 -21.96
C ASN A 4 8.44 24.80 -21.24
N ILE A 5 8.63 24.82 -19.92
CA ILE A 5 8.59 23.62 -19.07
C ILE A 5 7.13 23.11 -19.02
N ARG A 6 6.84 22.16 -19.90
CA ARG A 6 5.54 21.50 -19.96
C ARG A 6 5.44 20.53 -18.77
N ILE A 7 4.94 21.00 -17.63
CA ILE A 7 4.59 20.15 -16.50
C ILE A 7 3.24 19.48 -16.86
N PRO A 8 3.17 18.17 -17.15
CA PRO A 8 1.88 17.52 -17.26
C PRO A 8 1.23 17.48 -15.87
N CYS A 9 0.35 18.44 -15.59
CA CYS A 9 -0.55 18.44 -14.44
C CYS A 9 -1.62 17.35 -14.62
N ALA A 10 -1.20 16.10 -14.60
CA ALA A 10 -2.08 14.93 -14.51
C ALA A 10 -1.51 13.98 -13.45
N ARG A 11 -1.31 14.51 -12.23
CA ARG A 11 -0.96 13.70 -11.07
C ARG A 11 -2.24 13.01 -10.57
N SER A 12 -2.70 12.02 -11.34
CA SER A 12 -3.63 11.02 -10.83
C SER A 12 -2.90 10.31 -9.68
N SER A 13 -3.24 10.67 -8.45
CA SER A 13 -2.67 10.06 -7.25
C SER A 13 -3.17 8.63 -7.18
N ARG A 14 -2.50 7.70 -7.88
CA ARG A 14 -2.85 6.29 -7.86
C ARG A 14 -2.42 5.72 -6.52
N LEU A 15 -3.37 5.17 -5.77
CA LEU A 15 -3.05 4.38 -4.59
C LEU A 15 -2.35 3.10 -5.04
N VAL A 16 -1.06 3.04 -4.74
CA VAL A 16 -0.20 1.88 -5.04
C VAL A 16 0.38 1.35 -3.75
N CYS A 17 0.36 0.04 -3.59
CA CYS A 17 0.96 -0.63 -2.44
C CYS A 17 2.48 -0.44 -2.47
N ARG A 18 3.09 -0.05 -1.34
CA ARG A 18 4.55 0.16 -1.25
C ARG A 18 5.35 -1.15 -1.31
N LEU A 19 4.78 -2.26 -0.85
CA LEU A 19 5.41 -3.58 -0.87
C LEU A 19 5.34 -4.22 -2.26
N SER A 20 4.12 -4.49 -2.74
CA SER A 20 3.90 -5.21 -3.99
C SER A 20 4.05 -4.32 -5.24
N ARG A 21 4.07 -2.99 -5.10
CA ARG A 21 3.96 -2.01 -6.20
C ARG A 21 2.71 -2.16 -7.07
N ALA A 22 1.80 -3.05 -6.70
CA ALA A 22 0.51 -3.22 -7.35
C ALA A 22 -0.45 -2.08 -6.99
N PRO A 23 -1.33 -1.69 -7.92
CA PRO A 23 -2.41 -0.77 -7.63
C PRO A 23 -3.37 -1.36 -6.59
N LEU A 24 -3.92 -0.50 -5.74
CA LEU A 24 -4.98 -0.84 -4.82
C LEU A 24 -6.31 -0.65 -5.55
N ASN A 25 -7.07 -1.73 -5.71
CA ASN A 25 -8.34 -1.76 -6.44
C ASN A 25 -9.27 -2.82 -5.83
N GLU A 26 -10.40 -3.10 -6.47
CA GLU A 26 -11.35 -4.13 -6.04
C GLU A 26 -10.72 -5.52 -5.83
N HIS A 27 -9.73 -5.88 -6.66
CA HIS A 27 -8.99 -7.15 -6.58
C HIS A 27 -7.81 -7.11 -5.60
N ASN A 28 -7.42 -5.93 -5.13
CA ASN A 28 -6.31 -5.72 -4.21
C ASN A 28 -6.69 -4.61 -3.23
N GLN A 29 -7.59 -4.95 -2.31
CA GLN A 29 -8.19 -4.00 -1.39
C GLN A 29 -7.13 -3.40 -0.45
N PRO A 30 -7.25 -2.11 -0.10
CA PRO A 30 -6.40 -1.49 0.90
C PRO A 30 -6.71 -2.05 2.29
N LEU A 31 -5.67 -2.56 2.93
CA LEU A 31 -5.66 -3.03 4.31
C LEU A 31 -4.80 -2.08 5.16
N LEU A 32 -5.36 -1.64 6.28
CA LEU A 32 -4.71 -0.74 7.22
C LEU A 32 -4.14 -1.55 8.40
N LEU A 33 -2.85 -1.38 8.63
CA LEU A 33 -2.20 -1.84 9.84
C LEU A 33 -2.45 -0.86 10.99
N PRO A 34 -2.39 -1.32 12.25
CA PRO A 34 -2.65 -0.48 13.42
C PRO A 34 -1.62 0.65 13.61
N ASN A 35 -0.50 0.63 12.88
CA ASN A 35 0.46 1.74 12.82
C ASN A 35 0.04 2.86 11.83
N GLY A 36 -1.15 2.77 11.23
CA GLY A 36 -1.67 3.75 10.28
C GLY A 36 -1.19 3.57 8.84
N GLN A 37 -0.54 2.45 8.51
CA GLN A 37 -0.05 2.20 7.15
C GLN A 37 -0.96 1.31 6.33
N VAL A 38 -1.14 1.67 5.06
CA VAL A 38 -2.00 0.96 4.13
C VAL A 38 -1.18 0.13 3.15
N TYR A 39 -1.52 -1.15 3.04
CA TYR A 39 -0.95 -2.09 2.07
C TYR A 39 -2.05 -2.89 1.39
N GLY A 40 -1.75 -3.48 0.25
CA GLY A 40 -2.72 -4.32 -0.45
C GLY A 40 -2.86 -5.69 0.20
N GLU A 41 -4.06 -6.27 0.15
CA GLU A 41 -4.31 -7.63 0.63
C GLU A 41 -3.34 -8.65 0.03
N LYS A 42 -3.04 -8.55 -1.28
CA LYS A 42 -2.09 -9.47 -1.94
C LYS A 42 -0.70 -9.38 -1.35
N ALA A 43 -0.22 -8.16 -1.09
CA ALA A 43 1.10 -7.93 -0.52
C ALA A 43 1.22 -8.50 0.89
N LEU A 44 0.15 -8.37 1.70
CA LEU A 44 0.12 -8.89 3.05
C LEU A 44 0.04 -10.43 3.08
N LYS A 45 -0.73 -11.04 2.16
CA LYS A 45 -0.77 -12.50 2.00
C LYS A 45 0.59 -13.07 1.60
N GLU A 46 1.27 -12.42 0.65
CA GLU A 46 2.61 -12.83 0.21
C GLU A 46 3.63 -12.73 1.36
N MET A 47 3.64 -11.59 2.05
CA MET A 47 4.50 -11.38 3.21
C MET A 47 4.26 -12.40 4.33
N MET A 48 3.00 -12.77 4.60
CA MET A 48 2.71 -13.84 5.55
C MET A 48 3.16 -15.21 5.08
N LYS A 49 3.09 -15.48 3.78
CA LYS A 49 3.58 -16.74 3.22
C LYS A 49 5.11 -16.86 3.33
N GLU A 50 5.83 -15.76 3.14
CA GLU A 50 7.29 -15.74 3.19
C GLU A 50 7.85 -15.62 4.62
N HIS A 51 7.30 -14.73 5.44
CA HIS A 51 7.82 -14.41 6.77
C HIS A 51 6.99 -15.00 7.93
N GLY A 52 5.80 -15.53 7.68
CA GLY A 52 4.87 -16.00 8.72
C GLY A 52 4.16 -14.88 9.48
N ALA A 53 4.55 -13.62 9.29
CA ALA A 53 3.99 -12.46 9.96
C ALA A 53 4.03 -11.22 9.05
N ILE A 54 3.22 -10.21 9.37
CA ILE A 54 3.18 -8.97 8.61
C ILE A 54 4.20 -8.01 9.20
N ILE A 55 5.26 -7.70 8.47
CA ILE A 55 6.32 -6.79 8.90
C ILE A 55 6.18 -5.47 8.13
N CYS A 56 5.96 -4.39 8.86
CA CYS A 56 5.91 -3.07 8.25
C CYS A 56 7.32 -2.62 7.85
N PRO A 57 7.65 -2.38 6.57
CA PRO A 57 8.99 -1.96 6.15
C PRO A 57 9.40 -0.58 6.68
N LYS A 58 8.42 0.27 7.04
CA LYS A 58 8.68 1.65 7.48
C LYS A 58 8.87 1.77 8.99
N THR A 59 8.13 1.02 9.81
CA THR A 59 8.30 1.02 11.27
C THR A 59 9.06 -0.19 11.81
N LYS A 60 9.29 -1.21 10.97
CA LYS A 60 9.86 -2.52 11.33
C LYS A 60 9.06 -3.28 12.38
N GLU A 61 7.84 -2.86 12.65
CA GLU A 61 6.94 -3.54 13.58
C GLU A 61 6.30 -4.76 12.91
N VAL A 62 6.10 -5.79 13.72
CA VAL A 62 5.49 -7.05 13.31
C VAL A 62 4.06 -7.10 13.83
N PHE A 63 3.13 -7.36 12.92
CA PHE A 63 1.71 -7.44 13.19
C PHE A 63 1.15 -8.80 12.78
N CYS A 64 0.09 -9.20 13.45
CA CYS A 64 -0.69 -10.38 13.09
C CYS A 64 -1.87 -9.96 12.20
N MET A 65 -2.32 -10.85 11.30
CA MET A 65 -3.44 -10.59 10.39
C MET A 65 -4.74 -10.20 11.12
N LYS A 66 -4.92 -10.66 12.37
CA LYS A 66 -6.08 -10.30 13.21
C LYS A 66 -6.16 -8.81 13.55
N ARG A 67 -5.05 -8.08 13.48
CA ARG A 67 -5.00 -6.64 13.80
C ARG A 67 -5.11 -5.75 12.56
N VAL A 68 -5.32 -6.33 11.38
CA VAL A 68 -5.38 -5.59 10.13
C VAL A 68 -6.83 -5.32 9.78
N GLU A 69 -7.16 -4.05 9.54
CA GLU A 69 -8.51 -3.58 9.21
C GLU A 69 -8.66 -3.36 7.69
N LYS A 70 -9.82 -3.71 7.15
CA LYS A 70 -10.16 -3.41 5.75
C LYS A 70 -10.64 -1.97 5.64
N VAL A 71 -10.03 -1.19 4.74
CA VAL A 71 -10.40 0.22 4.56
C VAL A 71 -10.87 0.44 3.14
N TYR A 72 -11.92 1.22 3.00
CA TYR A 72 -12.45 1.66 1.72
C TYR A 72 -12.31 3.17 1.62
N ILE A 73 -11.91 3.64 0.45
CA ILE A 73 -11.88 5.07 0.14
C ILE A 73 -13.17 5.35 -0.63
N MET A 74 -13.99 6.26 -0.11
CA MET A 74 -15.29 6.66 -0.67
C MET A 74 -15.11 7.79 -1.69
#